data_AF-A0A938QHZ3-F1
#
_entry.id   AF-A0A938QHZ3-F1
#
_cell.length_a   1.000
_cell.length_b   1.000
_cell.length_c   1.000
_cell.angle_alpha   90.00
_cell.angle_beta   90.00
_cell.angle_gamma   90.00
#
_symmetry.space_group_name_H-M   'P 1'
#
loop_
_entity.id
_entity.type
_entity.pdbx_description
1 polymer ?
#
loop_
_entity_poly.entity_id
_entity_poly.type
_entity_poly.pdbx_seq_one_letter_code
_entity_poly.pdbx_strand_id
1 'polypeptide(L)' 'MPIYDYQCVDCTGQDKRVAGLDDHTALCAQCGGLMLRLDEDVFKPYFEEAAAPTWAEETKTKVSI' A
#
# COMPACT_ATOMS: atom_id res chain seq x y z
N MET A 1 16.25 3.55 -11.59
CA MET A 1 15.66 2.62 -10.60
C MET A 1 14.94 3.46 -9.55
N PRO A 2 13.70 3.11 -9.17
CA PRO A 2 12.89 3.86 -8.20
C PRO A 2 13.50 3.82 -6.78
N ILE A 3 13.07 4.76 -5.94
CA ILE A 3 13.46 4.84 -4.52
C ILE A 3 12.27 4.39 -3.68
N TYR A 4 12.51 3.49 -2.74
CA TYR A 4 11.51 2.98 -1.81
C TYR A 4 11.93 3.23 -0.36
N ASP A 5 10.94 3.30 0.52
CA ASP A 5 11.12 3.42 1.96
C ASP A 5 11.13 2.03 2.61
N TYR A 6 12.10 1.79 3.50
CA TYR A 6 12.20 0.56 4.27
C TYR A 6 12.23 0.87 5.76
N GLN A 7 11.71 -0.03 6.58
CA GLN A 7 11.79 0.01 8.03
C GLN A 7 12.33 -1.29 8.60
N CYS A 8 13.28 -1.18 9.53
CA CYS A 8 13.82 -2.30 10.27
C CYS A 8 12.80 -2.84 11.27
N VAL A 9 12.64 -4.17 11.31
CA VAL A 9 11.73 -4.84 12.25
C VAL A 9 12.31 -4.90 13.68
N ASP A 10 13.64 -4.79 13.82
CA ASP A 10 14.32 -4.95 15.10
C ASP A 10 14.57 -3.60 15.81
N CYS A 11 15.11 -2.62 15.09
CA CYS A 11 15.50 -1.32 15.66
C CYS A 11 14.66 -0.14 15.20
N THR A 12 13.58 -0.40 14.43
CA THR A 12 12.65 0.58 13.86
C THR A 12 13.25 1.68 12.97
N GLY A 13 14.56 1.58 12.66
CA GLY A 13 15.27 2.51 11.78
C GLY A 13 14.68 2.51 10.37
N GLN A 14 14.70 3.68 9.73
CA GLN A 14 14.17 3.88 8.38
C GLN A 14 15.30 4.20 7.40
N ASP A 15 15.17 3.74 6.16
CA ASP A 15 16.15 3.98 5.10
C ASP A 15 15.45 4.11 3.73
N LYS A 16 16.00 4.95 2.85
CA LYS A 16 15.53 5.16 1.48
C LYS A 16 16.51 4.54 0.51
N ARG A 17 16.06 3.57 -0.30
CA ARG A 17 16.95 2.79 -1.17
C ARG A 17 16.47 2.73 -2.59
N VAL A 18 17.43 2.79 -3.50
CA VAL A 18 17.23 2.47 -4.91
C VAL A 18 17.12 0.96 -5.04
N ALA A 19 15.95 0.44 -5.42
CA ALA A 19 15.72 -1.00 -5.53
C ALA A 19 14.78 -1.33 -6.71
N GLY A 20 14.70 -2.61 -7.09
CA GLY A 20 13.71 -3.12 -8.02
C GLY A 20 12.33 -3.21 -7.39
N LEU A 21 11.28 -3.40 -8.19
CA LEU A 21 9.91 -3.53 -7.68
C LEU A 21 9.77 -4.74 -6.73
N ASP A 22 10.45 -5.84 -7.03
CA ASP A 22 10.33 -7.12 -6.30
C ASP A 22 11.17 -7.20 -5.01
N ASP A 23 12.03 -6.21 -4.74
CA ASP A 23 12.94 -6.21 -3.59
C ASP A 23 12.22 -5.82 -2.28
N HIS A 24 11.42 -6.70 -1.69
CA HIS A 24 10.62 -6.34 -0.51
C HIS A 24 11.40 -6.31 0.81
N THR A 25 12.66 -6.77 0.79
CA THR A 25 13.48 -6.92 1.98
C THR A 25 14.87 -6.33 1.78
N ALA A 26 15.48 -5.85 2.87
CA ALA A 26 16.85 -5.36 2.88
C ALA A 26 17.49 -5.56 4.25
N LEU A 27 18.82 -5.35 4.36
CA LEU A 27 19.53 -5.38 5.65
C LEU A 27 19.70 -3.99 6.24
N CYS A 28 19.48 -3.85 7.55
CA CYS A 28 19.64 -2.62 8.28
C CYS A 28 21.11 -2.27 8.48
N ALA A 29 21.52 -1.06 8.09
CA ALA A 29 22.89 -0.60 8.28
C ALA A 29 23.24 -0.29 9.75
N GLN A 30 22.24 -0.15 10.63
CA GLN A 30 22.45 0.20 12.04
C GLN A 30 22.61 -1.03 12.94
N CYS A 31 21.71 -2.01 12.83
CA CYS A 31 21.70 -3.20 13.69
C CYS A 31 21.98 -4.52 12.96
N GLY A 32 22.07 -4.51 11.62
CA GLY A 32 22.20 -5.73 10.81
C GLY A 32 20.91 -6.55 10.66
N GLY A 33 19.81 -6.10 11.28
CA GLY A 33 18.50 -6.74 11.23
C GLY A 33 17.81 -6.65 9.87
N LEU A 34 16.65 -7.30 9.76
CA LEU A 34 15.85 -7.28 8.52
C LEU A 34 15.07 -5.96 8.41
N MET A 35 15.01 -5.40 7.21
CA MET A 35 14.14 -4.27 6.87
C MET A 35 13.09 -4.71 5.87
N LEU A 36 11.86 -4.29 6.09
CA LEU A 36 10.72 -4.49 5.19
C LEU A 36 10.37 -3.18 4.51
N ARG A 37 9.97 -3.27 3.25
CA ARG A 37 9.50 -2.10 2.52
C ARG A 37 8.19 -1.59 3.12
N LEU A 38 8.07 -0.26 3.24
CA LEU A 38 6.91 0.42 3.80
C LEU A 38 5.81 0.72 2.76
N ASP A 39 6.02 0.34 1.50
CA ASP A 39 5.12 0.67 0.40
C ASP A 39 3.66 0.26 0.67
N GLU A 40 2.80 1.13 0.18
CA GLU A 40 1.39 0.88 -0.08
C GLU A 40 1.25 -0.13 -1.24
N ASP A 41 0.23 -0.98 -1.20
CA ASP A 41 0.04 -2.08 -2.15
C ASP A 41 0.01 -1.57 -3.60
N VAL A 42 1.10 -1.73 -4.35
CA VAL A 42 1.21 -1.33 -5.76
C VAL A 42 0.29 -2.18 -6.65
N PHE A 43 -0.19 -3.32 -6.15
CA PHE A 43 -1.17 -4.17 -6.79
C PHE A 43 -2.61 -3.82 -6.40
N LYS A 44 -2.82 -2.79 -5.55
CA LYS A 44 -4.15 -2.31 -5.21
C LYS A 44 -4.92 -2.02 -6.50
N PRO A 45 -6.07 -2.67 -6.72
CA PRO A 45 -6.80 -2.47 -7.95
C PRO A 45 -7.24 -1.01 -8.08
N TYR A 46 -7.02 -0.42 -9.25
CA TYR A 46 -7.34 1.00 -9.52
C TYR A 46 -8.82 1.37 -9.28
N PHE A 47 -9.71 0.38 -9.13
CA PHE A 47 -11.14 0.53 -8.92
C PHE A 47 -11.58 0.49 -7.45
N GLU A 48 -10.71 0.13 -6.49
CA GLU A 48 -11.08 0.12 -5.06
C GLU A 48 -11.26 1.53 -4.48
N GLU A 49 -10.52 2.53 -4.97
CA GLU A 49 -10.68 3.93 -4.54
C GLU A 49 -12.02 4.55 -5.04
N ALA A 50 -12.64 3.94 -6.06
CA ALA A 50 -13.84 4.45 -6.74
C ALA A 50 -15.14 3.76 -6.26
N ALA A 51 -15.14 3.13 -5.09
CA ALA A 51 -16.31 2.47 -4.52
C ALA A 51 -17.28 3.46 -3.84
N ALA A 52 -17.78 4.43 -4.59
CA ALA A 52 -19.14 4.92 -4.43
C ALA A 52 -19.77 4.93 -5.82
N PRO A 53 -20.55 3.89 -6.20
CA PRO A 53 -21.27 3.92 -7.45
C PRO A 53 -22.31 5.04 -7.41
N THR A 54 -22.07 6.13 -8.14
CA THR A 54 -23.00 7.27 -8.31
C THR A 54 -24.24 6.92 -9.13
N TRP A 55 -24.39 5.66 -9.53
CA TRP A 55 -25.54 5.14 -10.27
C TRP A 55 -26.52 4.34 -9.40
N ALA A 56 -26.32 4.28 -8.08
CA ALA A 56 -27.27 3.66 -7.14
C ALA A 56 -28.43 4.59 -6.73
N GLU A 57 -28.69 5.66 -7.49
CA GLU A 57 -29.96 6.37 -7.42
C GLU A 57 -30.81 5.87 -8.58
N GLU A 58 -31.82 5.05 -8.26
CA GLU A 58 -33.09 4.83 -9.00
C GLU A 58 -33.60 3.39 -8.88
N THR A 59 -34.12 3.01 -7.72
CA THR A 59 -35.30 2.12 -7.72
C THR A 59 -36.39 2.68 -6.81
N LYS A 60 -37.14 3.62 -7.40
CA LYS A 60 -38.60 3.53 -7.52
C LYS A 60 -39.40 3.44 -6.20
N THR A 61 -39.76 4.60 -5.69
CA THR A 61 -41.15 5.05 -5.48
C THR A 61 -42.26 3.98 -5.52
N LYS A 62 -43.06 3.97 -4.42
CA LYS A 62 -44.43 3.42 -4.23
C LYS A 62 -44.58 1.91 -4.03
N VAL A 63 -44.87 1.51 -2.79
CA VAL A 63 -46.14 0.85 -2.43
C VAL A 63 -46.58 1.32 -1.04
N SER A 64 -47.57 2.22 -1.01
CA SER A 64 -48.53 2.30 0.10
C SER A 64 -49.67 1.34 -0.24
N ILE A 65 -50.02 0.46 0.70
CA ILE A 65 -51.38 0.05 1.09
C ILE A 65 -51.25 -0.67 2.44
#